data_AF-F2EJW2-F1
#
_entry.id   AF-F2EJW2-F1
#
_cell.length_a   1.000
_cell.length_b   1.000
_cell.length_c   1.000
_cell.angle_alpha   90.00
_cell.angle_beta   90.00
_cell.angle_gamma   90.00
#
_symmetry.space_group_name_H-M   'P 1'
#
loop_
_entity.id
_entity.type
_entity.pdbx_description
1 polymer ?
#
loop_
_entity_poly.entity_id
_entity_poly.type
_entity_poly.pdbx_seq_one_letter_code
_entity_poly.pdbx_strand_id
1 'polypeptide(L)'
;METPRTQQTQIPQVSMAPRSEHAGGSASAAAAAAAQSHGSGFDSMDPFFHALRVVPFAFLQPPRTRLKLPSNLALPSPMVVFSLILLTYFAVVSGLVYDVIVEPPGIGSSQDPATGAVRPVVFLPGRVNGQYIIEGLSSGFMFLLGGVGIILLDLAVDRTRPRSLRVSFGGAGVAAIVIAYAMAMLFLRIKIPGYLW
;
A
#
# COMPACT_ATOMS: atom_id res chain seq x y z
N MET A 1 -45.61 -62.66 -10.06
CA MET A 1 -44.37 -62.94 -10.80
C MET A 1 -44.54 -62.30 -12.16
N GLU A 2 -43.93 -61.14 -12.35
CA GLU A 2 -43.63 -60.40 -13.59
C GLU A 2 -43.66 -58.90 -13.29
N THR A 3 -42.46 -58.42 -12.96
CA THR A 3 -42.06 -57.03 -12.77
C THR A 3 -42.01 -56.33 -14.15
N PRO A 4 -42.43 -55.07 -14.27
CA PRO A 4 -42.52 -54.38 -15.57
C PRO A 4 -41.14 -54.10 -16.19
N ARG A 5 -41.04 -54.34 -17.50
CA ARG A 5 -39.86 -54.03 -18.34
C ARG A 5 -39.62 -52.53 -18.42
N THR A 6 -38.47 -52.11 -17.92
CA THR A 6 -37.89 -50.77 -18.12
C THR A 6 -37.49 -50.60 -19.59
N GLN A 7 -38.27 -49.87 -20.38
CA GLN A 7 -37.79 -49.33 -21.66
C GLN A 7 -36.94 -48.09 -21.37
N GLN A 8 -35.63 -48.20 -21.60
CA GLN A 8 -34.76 -47.06 -21.80
C GLN A 8 -35.07 -46.45 -23.18
N THR A 9 -35.48 -45.19 -23.21
CA THR A 9 -35.55 -44.40 -24.44
C THR A 9 -34.96 -43.01 -24.16
N GLN A 10 -33.65 -42.95 -24.38
CA GLN A 10 -32.86 -41.88 -25.00
C GLN A 10 -33.31 -40.42 -24.77
N ILE A 11 -32.67 -39.79 -23.77
CA ILE A 11 -32.65 -38.33 -23.59
C ILE A 11 -31.69 -37.73 -24.66
N PRO A 12 -32.08 -36.67 -25.40
CA PRO A 12 -31.18 -36.04 -26.36
C PRO A 12 -30.02 -35.33 -25.64
N GLN A 13 -28.80 -35.75 -25.96
CA GLN A 13 -27.55 -35.11 -25.50
C GLN A 13 -27.48 -33.68 -26.05
N VAL A 14 -27.63 -32.69 -25.16
CA VAL A 14 -27.37 -31.28 -25.47
C VAL A 14 -25.85 -31.10 -25.57
N SER A 15 -25.35 -30.92 -26.79
CA SER A 15 -23.95 -30.57 -27.06
C SER A 15 -23.65 -29.18 -26.48
N MET A 16 -22.84 -29.16 -25.42
CA MET A 16 -22.42 -27.94 -24.74
C MET A 16 -21.19 -27.35 -25.46
N ALA A 17 -21.32 -26.14 -26.00
CA ALA A 17 -20.23 -25.40 -26.62
C ALA A 17 -19.13 -25.04 -25.59
N PRO A 18 -17.83 -25.07 -25.98
CA PRO A 18 -16.75 -24.69 -25.07
C PRO A 18 -16.79 -23.18 -24.78
N ARG A 19 -16.74 -22.87 -23.48
CA ARG A 19 -16.76 -21.53 -22.89
C ARG A 19 -15.51 -20.75 -23.34
N SER A 20 -15.71 -19.58 -23.95
CA SER A 20 -14.65 -18.68 -24.40
C SER A 20 -13.96 -18.00 -23.21
N GLU A 21 -12.70 -18.34 -22.94
CA GLU A 21 -11.79 -17.57 -22.09
C GLU A 21 -11.07 -16.51 -22.93
N HIS A 22 -11.42 -15.24 -22.73
CA HIS A 22 -10.57 -14.11 -23.09
C HIS A 22 -10.60 -13.10 -21.95
N ALA A 23 -9.44 -12.91 -21.31
CA ALA A 23 -8.89 -11.63 -20.82
C ALA A 23 -7.98 -11.84 -19.59
N GLY A 24 -6.78 -12.36 -19.82
CA GLY A 24 -5.69 -12.36 -18.83
C GLY A 24 -4.31 -11.98 -19.41
N GLY A 25 -4.23 -11.68 -20.71
CA GLY A 25 -2.95 -11.54 -21.42
C GLY A 25 -2.43 -10.11 -21.62
N SER A 26 -3.19 -9.06 -21.26
CA SER A 26 -2.83 -7.68 -21.63
C SER A 26 -1.89 -6.97 -20.64
N ALA A 27 -1.68 -7.51 -19.43
CA ALA A 27 -0.78 -6.89 -18.45
C ALA A 27 0.68 -7.33 -18.57
N SER A 28 0.97 -8.53 -19.11
CA SER A 28 2.35 -9.00 -19.32
C SER A 28 2.98 -8.45 -20.59
N ALA A 29 2.18 -8.05 -21.58
CA ALA A 29 2.65 -7.47 -22.83
C ALA A 29 3.16 -6.03 -22.67
N ALA A 30 2.56 -5.24 -21.76
CA ALA A 30 2.96 -3.86 -21.51
C ALA A 30 4.30 -3.75 -20.75
N ALA A 31 4.59 -4.70 -19.86
CA ALA A 31 5.87 -4.76 -19.15
C ALA A 31 7.04 -5.19 -20.07
N ALA A 32 6.75 -5.95 -21.14
CA ALA A 32 7.75 -6.34 -22.13
C ALA A 32 8.11 -5.21 -23.11
N ALA A 33 7.22 -4.22 -23.31
CA ALA A 33 7.45 -3.10 -24.22
C ALA A 33 8.33 -1.99 -23.63
N ALA A 34 8.35 -1.81 -22.30
CA ALA A 34 9.13 -0.76 -21.64
C ALA A 34 10.63 -1.10 -21.48
N ALA A 35 11.03 -2.35 -21.68
CA ALA A 35 12.44 -2.76 -21.62
C ALA A 35 13.18 -2.55 -22.96
N GLN A 36 12.50 -2.07 -24.01
CA GLN A 36 13.08 -1.85 -25.35
C GLN A 36 13.61 -0.43 -25.57
N SER A 37 13.71 0.40 -24.54
CA SER A 37 14.27 1.75 -24.66
C SER A 37 15.57 1.89 -23.87
N HIS A 38 16.65 1.26 -24.32
CA HIS A 38 18.01 1.75 -24.06
C HIS A 38 18.99 1.18 -25.07
N GLY A 39 19.54 2.06 -25.92
CA GLY A 39 20.82 1.83 -26.59
C GLY A 39 20.73 1.48 -28.08
N SER A 40 20.18 2.38 -28.89
CA SER A 40 20.64 2.53 -30.27
C SER A 40 22.12 2.93 -30.26
N GLY A 41 23.03 1.98 -30.48
CA GLY A 41 24.46 2.28 -30.52
C GLY A 41 25.41 1.08 -30.40
N PHE A 42 25.14 -0.05 -31.09
CA PHE A 42 26.10 -1.16 -31.15
C PHE A 42 26.08 -1.92 -32.49
N ASP A 43 25.92 -1.20 -33.62
CA ASP A 43 26.05 -1.78 -34.98
C ASP A 43 27.50 -2.11 -35.39
N SER A 44 28.44 -2.04 -34.44
CA SER A 44 29.82 -2.52 -34.61
C SER A 44 30.24 -3.38 -33.41
N MET A 45 29.54 -4.47 -33.15
CA MET A 45 30.05 -5.51 -32.26
C MET A 45 31.07 -6.34 -33.04
N ASP A 46 32.35 -6.12 -32.76
CA ASP A 46 33.44 -6.96 -33.25
C ASP A 46 33.07 -8.44 -33.06
N PRO A 47 33.18 -9.29 -34.10
CA PRO A 47 32.87 -10.72 -33.98
C PRO A 47 33.71 -11.37 -32.89
N PHE A 48 34.89 -10.81 -32.63
CA PHE A 48 35.78 -11.19 -31.53
C PHE A 48 35.20 -10.87 -30.14
N PHE A 49 34.54 -9.72 -29.97
CA PHE A 49 33.93 -9.32 -28.70
C PHE A 49 32.67 -10.15 -28.41
N HIS A 50 31.90 -10.46 -29.45
CA HIS A 50 30.76 -11.35 -29.34
C HIS A 50 31.18 -12.80 -29.04
N ALA A 51 32.29 -13.26 -29.63
CA ALA A 51 32.88 -14.55 -29.29
C ALA A 51 33.41 -14.56 -27.84
N LEU A 52 34.09 -13.51 -27.39
CA LEU A 52 34.60 -13.39 -26.02
C LEU A 52 33.48 -13.32 -24.97
N ARG A 53 32.28 -12.86 -25.34
CA ARG A 53 31.09 -12.86 -24.48
C ARG A 53 30.30 -14.16 -24.53
N VAL A 54 30.34 -14.92 -25.62
CA VAL A 54 29.53 -16.15 -25.74
C VAL A 54 30.34 -17.37 -25.34
N VAL A 55 31.61 -17.47 -25.72
CA VAL A 55 32.45 -18.65 -25.48
C VAL A 55 32.61 -18.98 -23.99
N PRO A 56 32.95 -18.07 -23.07
CA PRO A 56 33.06 -18.42 -21.65
C PRO A 56 31.69 -18.77 -21.03
N PHE A 57 30.60 -18.14 -21.49
CA PHE A 57 29.25 -18.38 -20.97
C PHE A 57 28.51 -19.56 -21.64
N ALA A 58 29.03 -20.09 -22.76
CA ALA A 58 28.51 -21.29 -23.40
C ALA A 58 28.80 -22.56 -22.57
N PHE A 59 29.92 -22.58 -21.83
CA PHE A 59 30.25 -23.64 -20.89
C PHE A 59 29.62 -23.42 -19.51
N LEU A 60 29.36 -22.17 -19.12
CA LEU A 60 28.62 -21.82 -17.91
C LEU A 60 27.11 -21.89 -18.21
N GLN A 61 26.60 -23.09 -18.45
CA GLN A 61 25.15 -23.29 -18.39
C GLN A 61 24.74 -23.09 -16.93
N PRO A 62 23.93 -22.05 -16.60
CA PRO A 62 23.54 -21.83 -15.21
C PRO A 62 22.87 -23.11 -14.72
N PRO A 63 23.37 -23.73 -13.64
CA PRO A 63 22.76 -24.94 -13.13
C PRO A 63 21.27 -24.65 -12.94
N ARG A 64 20.40 -25.58 -13.35
CA ARG A 64 18.97 -25.50 -13.06
C ARG A 64 18.81 -25.65 -11.55
N THR A 65 19.07 -24.57 -10.81
CA THR A 65 18.97 -24.54 -9.36
C THR A 65 17.49 -24.59 -9.02
N ARG A 66 16.97 -25.80 -8.88
CA ARG A 66 15.74 -26.02 -8.12
C ARG A 66 16.09 -25.77 -6.66
N LEU A 67 16.26 -24.49 -6.28
CA LEU A 67 16.31 -24.09 -4.88
C LEU A 67 14.97 -24.51 -4.28
N LYS A 68 14.98 -25.67 -3.64
CA LYS A 68 13.99 -26.00 -2.63
C LYS A 68 14.27 -25.02 -1.51
N LEU A 69 13.52 -23.92 -1.45
CA LEU A 69 13.49 -23.15 -0.22
C LEU A 69 13.18 -24.15 0.90
N PRO A 70 13.87 -24.05 2.06
CA PRO A 70 13.56 -24.92 3.17
C PRO A 70 12.05 -24.81 3.44
N SER A 71 11.35 -25.94 3.39
CA SER A 71 9.90 -26.03 3.60
C SER A 71 9.44 -25.50 4.96
N ASN A 72 10.39 -25.18 5.84
CA ASN A 72 10.21 -24.65 7.19
C ASN A 72 10.22 -23.11 7.22
N LEU A 73 10.61 -22.43 6.14
CA LEU A 73 10.57 -20.96 6.07
C LEU A 73 9.20 -20.53 5.55
N ALA A 74 8.24 -20.42 6.46
CA ALA A 74 6.96 -19.77 6.18
C ALA A 74 7.21 -18.28 5.95
N LEU A 75 7.05 -17.83 4.70
CA LEU A 75 7.07 -16.42 4.37
C LEU A 75 5.88 -15.72 5.07
N PRO A 76 6.06 -14.50 5.61
CA PRO A 76 4.95 -13.76 6.21
C PRO A 76 3.87 -13.50 5.17
N SER A 77 2.61 -13.49 5.61
CA SER A 77 1.51 -13.21 4.69
C SER A 77 1.61 -11.76 4.17
N PRO A 78 1.10 -11.46 2.95
CA PRO A 78 1.11 -10.11 2.42
C PRO A 78 0.47 -9.06 3.36
N MET A 79 -0.53 -9.46 4.14
CA MET A 79 -1.20 -8.58 5.10
C MET A 79 -0.34 -8.27 6.33
N VAL A 80 0.50 -9.21 6.78
CA VAL A 80 1.48 -8.96 7.84
C VAL A 80 2.55 -7.99 7.36
N VAL A 81 3.03 -8.14 6.12
CA VAL A 81 3.99 -7.20 5.54
C VAL A 81 3.35 -5.81 5.40
N PHE A 82 2.11 -5.74 4.93
CA PHE A 82 1.36 -4.49 4.84
C PHE A 82 1.19 -3.79 6.20
N SER A 83 0.81 -4.52 7.26
CA SER A 83 0.64 -3.93 8.59
C SER A 83 1.96 -3.46 9.20
N LEU A 84 3.06 -4.18 8.97
CA LEU A 84 4.40 -3.75 9.39
C LEU A 84 4.84 -2.48 8.65
N ILE A 85 4.57 -2.36 7.36
CA ILE A 85 4.84 -1.14 6.59
C ILE A 85 4.00 0.02 7.11
N LEU A 86 2.72 -0.21 7.39
CA LEU A 86 1.83 0.85 7.91
C LEU A 86 2.27 1.31 9.32
N LEU A 87 2.70 0.37 10.17
CA LEU A 87 3.21 0.66 11.51
C LEU A 87 4.53 1.44 11.47
N THR A 88 5.45 1.05 10.58
CA THR A 88 6.73 1.76 10.41
C THR A 88 6.53 3.15 9.80
N TYR A 89 5.61 3.28 8.83
CA TYR A 89 5.20 4.58 8.31
C TYR A 89 4.67 5.49 9.43
N PHE A 90 3.77 4.98 10.27
CA PHE A 90 3.26 5.72 11.42
C PHE A 90 4.38 6.17 12.35
N ALA A 91 5.26 5.26 12.77
CA ALA A 91 6.35 5.57 13.70
C ALA A 91 7.29 6.66 13.17
N VAL A 92 7.62 6.61 11.87
CA VAL A 92 8.48 7.62 11.25
C VAL A 92 7.76 8.96 11.13
N VAL A 93 6.53 8.97 10.60
CA VAL A 93 5.77 10.20 10.36
C VAL A 93 5.32 10.87 11.66
N SER A 94 5.06 10.09 12.71
CA SER A 94 4.72 10.63 14.03
C SER A 94 5.90 11.28 14.75
N GLY A 95 7.10 11.23 14.20
CA GLY A 95 8.28 11.85 14.81
C GLY A 95 8.97 10.99 15.86
N LEU A 96 8.76 9.67 15.92
CA LEU A 96 9.42 8.81 16.93
C LEU A 96 10.95 8.92 16.88
N VAL A 97 11.52 9.13 15.69
CA VAL A 97 12.96 9.37 15.52
C VAL A 97 13.38 10.70 16.16
N TYR A 98 12.55 11.74 16.04
CA TYR A 98 12.77 13.02 16.71
C TYR A 98 12.64 12.87 18.23
N ASP A 99 11.64 12.11 18.70
CA ASP A 99 11.41 11.86 20.11
C ASP A 99 12.61 11.17 20.78
N VAL A 100 13.22 10.19 20.10
CA VAL A 100 14.39 9.46 20.62
C VAL A 100 15.65 10.33 20.63
N ILE A 101 15.83 11.22 19.65
CA ILE A 101 17.06 12.03 19.54
C ILE A 101 16.99 13.26 20.45
N VAL A 102 15.84 13.92 20.51
CA VAL A 102 15.67 15.22 21.17
C VAL A 102 15.07 15.08 22.56
N GLU A 103 14.42 13.95 22.86
CA GLU A 103 13.72 13.69 24.12
C GLU A 103 12.84 14.88 24.56
N PRO A 104 11.94 15.38 23.66
CA PRO A 104 11.10 16.52 23.98
C PRO A 104 10.08 16.14 25.07
N PRO A 105 9.57 17.13 25.83
CA PRO A 105 8.51 16.87 26.80
C PRO A 105 7.24 16.38 26.08
N GLY A 106 6.46 15.54 26.76
CA GLY A 106 5.27 14.94 26.16
C GLY A 106 4.15 15.96 25.89
N ILE A 107 3.97 16.93 26.78
CA ILE A 107 2.95 18.00 26.72
C ILE A 107 3.59 19.30 27.23
N GLY A 108 3.22 20.43 26.62
CA GLY A 108 3.64 21.75 27.06
C GLY A 108 2.73 22.37 28.12
N SER A 109 3.16 23.49 28.68
CA SER A 109 2.31 24.32 29.52
C SER A 109 2.48 25.79 29.14
N SER A 110 1.38 26.52 29.17
CA SER A 110 1.38 27.97 28.97
C SER A 110 0.73 28.61 30.18
N GLN A 111 1.41 29.60 30.76
CA GLN A 111 0.84 30.40 31.83
C GLN A 111 0.01 31.53 31.23
N ASP A 112 -1.22 31.64 31.70
CA ASP A 112 -2.08 32.77 31.36
C ASP A 112 -1.52 34.05 32.02
N PRO A 113 -1.14 35.09 31.23
CA PRO A 113 -0.55 36.31 31.77
C PRO A 113 -1.44 37.06 32.76
N ALA A 114 -2.77 36.92 32.66
CA ALA A 114 -3.71 37.65 33.51
C ALA A 114 -4.03 36.94 34.83
N THR A 115 -4.03 35.60 34.82
CA THR A 115 -4.48 34.79 35.98
C THR A 115 -3.36 34.00 36.63
N GLY A 116 -2.19 33.88 36.00
CA GLY A 116 -1.09 33.01 36.45
C GLY A 116 -1.40 31.51 36.38
N ALA A 117 -2.60 31.14 35.89
CA ALA A 117 -3.01 29.75 35.79
C ALA A 117 -2.20 29.04 34.70
N VAL A 118 -1.69 27.86 35.03
CA VAL A 118 -0.98 26.99 34.09
C VAL A 118 -2.00 26.18 33.29
N ARG A 119 -2.04 26.37 31.98
CA ARG A 119 -2.89 25.59 31.07
C ARG A 119 -2.04 24.59 30.28
N PRO A 120 -2.48 23.32 30.14
CA PRO A 120 -1.78 22.35 29.31
C PRO A 120 -1.92 22.74 27.84
N VAL A 121 -0.83 22.63 27.09
CA VAL A 121 -0.79 22.95 25.67
C VAL A 121 -0.21 21.77 24.91
N VAL A 122 -0.98 21.29 23.93
CA VAL A 122 -0.68 20.07 23.16
C VAL A 122 0.25 20.34 21.98
N PHE A 123 0.26 21.57 21.46
CA PHE A 123 1.07 21.98 20.31
C PHE A 123 2.06 23.04 20.73
N LEU A 124 3.27 23.01 20.19
CA LEU A 124 4.22 24.10 20.41
C LEU A 124 4.04 25.19 19.33
N PRO A 125 3.36 26.32 19.62
CA PRO A 125 3.03 27.32 18.61
C PRO A 125 4.26 28.11 18.17
N GLY A 126 4.34 28.46 16.88
CA GLY A 126 5.37 29.35 16.33
C GLY A 126 6.78 28.76 16.22
N ARG A 127 7.05 27.56 16.75
CA ARG A 127 8.33 26.86 16.59
C ARG A 127 8.18 25.64 15.71
N VAL A 128 8.47 25.80 14.42
CA VAL A 128 8.31 24.73 13.41
C VAL A 128 9.27 23.55 13.58
N ASN A 129 10.49 23.79 14.07
CA ASN A 129 11.52 22.74 14.25
C ASN A 129 11.42 22.00 15.60
N GLY A 130 10.46 22.40 16.45
CA GLY A 130 10.24 21.80 17.76
C GLY A 130 8.90 21.11 17.78
N GLN A 131 8.78 19.96 18.42
CA GLN A 131 7.52 19.21 18.52
C GLN A 131 7.41 18.56 19.90
N TYR A 132 6.19 18.50 20.44
CA TYR A 132 5.89 17.65 21.60
C TYR A 132 5.54 16.23 21.14
N ILE A 133 5.82 15.22 21.98
CA ILE A 133 5.55 13.81 21.63
C ILE A 133 4.07 13.63 21.21
N ILE A 134 3.14 14.22 21.98
CA ILE A 134 1.71 14.13 21.68
C ILE A 134 1.33 14.81 20.35
N GLU A 135 2.02 15.88 19.97
CA GLU A 135 1.80 16.61 18.72
C GLU A 135 2.21 15.73 17.53
N GLY A 136 3.39 15.09 17.62
CA GLY A 136 3.88 14.14 16.63
C GLY A 136 2.97 12.93 16.47
N LEU A 137 2.68 12.23 17.57
CA LEU A 137 1.77 11.07 17.58
C LEU A 137 0.38 11.42 17.02
N SER A 138 -0.20 12.56 17.41
CA SER A 138 -1.50 13.00 16.89
C SER A 138 -1.47 13.23 15.38
N SER A 139 -0.40 13.86 14.85
CA SER A 139 -0.26 14.10 13.41
C SER A 139 -0.08 12.79 12.63
N GLY A 140 0.68 11.83 13.15
CA GLY A 140 0.82 10.50 12.57
C GLY A 140 -0.52 9.74 12.48
N PHE A 141 -1.36 9.81 13.52
CA PHE A 141 -2.68 9.21 13.52
C PHE A 141 -3.60 9.84 12.46
N MET A 142 -3.54 11.16 12.26
CA MET A 142 -4.34 11.85 11.25
C MET A 142 -3.92 11.44 9.84
N PHE A 143 -2.62 11.29 9.56
CA PHE A 143 -2.16 10.81 8.26
C PHE A 143 -2.53 9.34 8.01
N LEU A 144 -2.45 8.48 9.03
CA LEU A 144 -2.97 7.12 8.94
C LEU A 144 -4.46 7.10 8.65
N LEU A 145 -5.26 7.91 9.34
CA LEU A 145 -6.70 7.99 9.13
C LEU A 145 -7.03 8.39 7.68
N GLY A 146 -6.29 9.38 7.12
CA GLY A 146 -6.41 9.77 5.72
C GLY A 146 -6.05 8.63 4.76
N GLY A 147 -4.93 7.94 5.00
CA GLY A 147 -4.49 6.80 4.18
C GLY A 147 -5.46 5.62 4.23
N VAL A 148 -5.94 5.25 5.42
CA VAL A 148 -7.00 4.25 5.60
C VAL A 148 -8.29 4.68 4.90
N GLY A 149 -8.63 5.97 4.95
CA GLY A 149 -9.77 6.52 4.21
C GLY A 149 -9.71 6.24 2.70
N ILE A 150 -8.52 6.37 2.08
CA ILE A 150 -8.31 6.02 0.67
C ILE A 150 -8.47 4.52 0.43
N ILE A 151 -7.94 3.68 1.33
CA ILE A 151 -8.12 2.22 1.25
C ILE A 151 -9.60 1.84 1.36
N LEU A 152 -10.37 2.49 2.24
CA LEU A 152 -11.82 2.27 2.35
C LEU A 152 -12.56 2.67 1.06
N LEU A 153 -12.13 3.76 0.40
CA LEU A 153 -12.69 4.13 -0.90
C LEU A 153 -12.43 3.07 -1.98
N ASP A 154 -11.23 2.48 -2.01
CA ASP A 154 -10.92 1.37 -2.93
C ASP A 154 -11.82 0.15 -2.66
N LEU A 155 -11.98 -0.23 -1.38
CA LEU A 155 -12.88 -1.33 -0.98
C LEU A 155 -14.35 -1.07 -1.31
N ALA A 156 -14.77 0.20 -1.42
CA ALA A 156 -16.13 0.59 -1.81
C ALA A 156 -16.41 0.36 -3.32
N VAL A 157 -15.37 0.39 -4.16
CA VAL A 157 -15.50 0.18 -5.62
C VAL A 157 -15.72 -1.30 -5.95
N ASP A 158 -15.20 -2.21 -5.13
CA ASP A 158 -15.30 -3.65 -5.35
C ASP A 158 -16.76 -4.13 -5.45
N ARG A 159 -17.11 -4.70 -6.61
CA ARG A 159 -18.47 -5.18 -6.91
C ARG A 159 -18.79 -6.54 -6.31
N THR A 160 -17.81 -7.26 -5.79
CA THR A 160 -18.04 -8.54 -5.12
C THR A 160 -18.78 -8.39 -3.79
N ARG A 161 -18.73 -7.18 -3.21
CA ARG A 161 -19.36 -6.86 -1.91
C ARG A 161 -20.81 -6.38 -2.07
N PRO A 162 -21.69 -6.64 -1.08
CA PRO A 162 -23.06 -6.16 -1.09
C PRO A 162 -23.12 -4.63 -1.07
N ARG A 163 -24.19 -4.07 -1.65
CA ARG A 163 -24.37 -2.62 -1.83
C ARG A 163 -24.27 -1.84 -0.52
N SER A 164 -24.80 -2.37 0.58
CA SER A 164 -24.74 -1.72 1.89
C SER A 164 -23.31 -1.50 2.39
N LEU A 165 -22.45 -2.53 2.30
CA LEU A 165 -21.04 -2.44 2.71
C LEU A 165 -20.25 -1.47 1.83
N ARG A 166 -20.55 -1.45 0.54
CA ARG A 166 -19.91 -0.50 -0.39
C ARG A 166 -20.26 0.94 -0.06
N VAL A 167 -21.54 1.21 0.24
CA VAL A 167 -21.97 2.56 0.65
C VAL A 167 -21.35 2.93 2.00
N SER A 168 -21.26 2.00 2.96
CA SER A 168 -20.65 2.28 4.27
C SER A 168 -19.15 2.56 4.14
N PHE A 169 -18.40 1.77 3.36
CA PHE A 169 -16.98 2.02 3.12
C PHE A 169 -16.74 3.32 2.35
N GLY A 170 -17.59 3.62 1.35
CA GLY A 170 -17.54 4.89 0.64
C GLY A 170 -17.75 6.08 1.57
N GLY A 171 -18.81 6.05 2.39
CA GLY A 171 -19.12 7.10 3.35
C GLY A 171 -18.05 7.27 4.42
N ALA A 172 -17.59 6.17 5.03
CA ALA A 172 -16.53 6.19 6.04
C ALA A 172 -15.19 6.67 5.45
N GLY A 173 -14.86 6.26 4.22
CA GLY A 173 -13.64 6.69 3.52
C GLY A 173 -13.62 8.18 3.23
N VAL A 174 -14.70 8.73 2.66
CA VAL A 174 -14.83 10.18 2.45
C VAL A 174 -14.74 10.94 3.77
N ALA A 175 -15.47 10.50 4.80
CA ALA A 175 -15.45 11.16 6.10
C ALA A 175 -14.04 11.17 6.72
N ALA A 176 -13.33 10.03 6.68
CA ALA A 176 -11.97 9.91 7.18
C ALA A 176 -11.00 10.87 6.49
N ILE A 177 -11.07 10.99 5.16
CA ILE A 177 -10.22 11.91 4.38
C ILE A 177 -10.52 13.37 4.72
N VAL A 178 -11.81 13.74 4.80
CA VAL A 178 -12.22 15.12 5.12
C VAL A 178 -11.77 15.50 6.53
N ILE A 179 -11.95 14.62 7.51
CA ILE A 179 -11.51 14.83 8.90
C ILE A 179 -9.98 14.95 8.95
N ALA A 180 -9.26 14.04 8.30
CA ALA A 180 -7.80 14.07 8.26
C ALA A 180 -7.28 15.39 7.64
N TYR A 181 -7.87 15.84 6.53
CA TYR A 181 -7.51 17.10 5.89
C TYR A 181 -7.79 18.32 6.79
N ALA A 182 -8.99 18.39 7.37
CA ALA A 182 -9.37 19.49 8.26
C ALA A 182 -8.45 19.57 9.49
N MET A 183 -8.13 18.43 10.10
CA MET A 183 -7.24 18.35 11.25
C MET A 183 -5.78 18.67 10.89
N ALA A 184 -5.27 18.17 9.76
CA ALA A 184 -3.93 18.51 9.28
C ALA A 184 -3.79 20.02 9.03
N MET A 185 -4.81 20.62 8.40
CA MET A 185 -4.84 22.06 8.17
C MET A 185 -4.91 22.86 9.49
N LEU A 186 -5.68 22.38 10.47
CA LEU A 186 -5.73 22.97 11.81
C LEU A 186 -4.37 22.93 12.49
N PHE A 187 -3.69 21.77 12.48
CA PHE A 187 -2.36 21.62 13.08
C PHE A 187 -1.36 22.58 12.45
N LEU A 188 -1.39 22.70 11.12
CA LEU A 188 -0.50 23.59 10.40
C LEU A 188 -0.75 25.07 10.74
N ARG A 189 -2.01 25.48 10.91
CA ARG A 189 -2.36 26.85 11.36
C ARG A 189 -1.97 27.14 12.80
N ILE A 190 -2.02 26.15 13.69
CA ILE A 190 -1.54 26.30 15.07
C ILE A 190 -0.01 26.42 15.08
N LYS A 191 0.67 25.62 14.25
CA LYS A 191 2.13 25.62 14.16
C LYS A 191 2.69 26.87 13.51
N ILE A 192 2.04 27.34 12.45
CA ILE A 192 2.40 28.50 11.65
C ILE A 192 1.19 29.46 11.65
N PRO A 193 1.16 30.43 12.60
CA PRO A 193 0.14 31.46 12.61
C PRO A 193 0.17 32.26 11.30
N GLY A 194 -1.00 32.52 10.69
CA GLY A 194 -1.09 33.16 9.37
C GLY A 194 -0.86 32.21 8.19
N TYR A 195 -0.85 30.89 8.40
CA TYR A 195 -0.74 29.95 7.29
C TYR A 195 -1.99 30.01 6.40
N LEU A 196 -1.78 30.53 5.18
CA LEU A 196 -2.80 30.77 4.14
C LEU A 196 -3.88 31.80 4.53
N TRP A 197 -3.56 32.77 5.39
CA TRP A 197 -4.38 33.94 5.72
C TRP A 197 -3.54 35.21 5.91
#